data_AF-A0A1I7JPP0-F1
#
_entry.id   AF-A0A1I7JPP0-F1
#
_cell.length_a   1.000
_cell.length_b   1.000
_cell.length_c   1.000
_cell.angle_alpha   90.00
_cell.angle_beta   90.00
_cell.angle_gamma   90.00
#
_symmetry.space_group_name_H-M   'P 1'
#
loop_
_entity.id
_entity.type
_entity.pdbx_description
1 polymer ?
#
loop_
_entity_poly.entity_id
_entity_poly.type
_entity_poly.pdbx_seq_one_letter_code
_entity_poly.pdbx_strand_id
1 'polypeptide(L)'
;MPKRLCPLCGGNNTSKILWGMPAWSPELEEDLQLKKIVLGGCCIPTPTPKYHCNDCDKHILYTTEEDEIKTYYFKFGIGVFFDGHSRIEVEKSPKGAYARYYPSFENAEKEVSIKLTDEQFFKYIHKIYCASIMEWKEEYDNPNILDGTQWGVTIKYYDGKEKNWYGNNDYPPLWNKFLKAVNQLPLPNIY
;
A
#
# COMPACT_ATOMS: atom_id res chain seq x y z
N MET A 1 -5.53 -18.40 12.76
CA MET A 1 -5.68 -16.96 12.43
C MET A 1 -5.14 -16.73 11.02
N PRO A 2 -5.77 -15.89 10.19
CA PRO A 2 -5.26 -15.64 8.84
C PRO A 2 -3.85 -15.03 8.94
N LYS A 3 -2.86 -15.69 8.32
CA LYS A 3 -1.48 -15.21 8.27
C LYS A 3 -1.46 -13.93 7.44
N ARG A 4 -0.92 -12.84 7.99
CA ARG A 4 -0.73 -11.60 7.23
C ARG A 4 0.56 -11.73 6.44
N LEU A 5 0.53 -11.29 5.19
CA LEU A 5 1.75 -11.17 4.41
C LEU A 5 2.54 -9.97 4.93
N CYS A 6 3.86 -10.14 5.04
CA CYS A 6 4.77 -9.07 5.39
C CYS A 6 4.88 -8.10 4.22
N PRO A 7 4.62 -6.80 4.43
CA PRO A 7 4.74 -5.82 3.35
C PRO A 7 6.18 -5.54 2.93
N LEU A 8 7.16 -5.97 3.73
CA LEU A 8 8.58 -5.67 3.50
C LEU A 8 9.26 -6.73 2.63
N CYS A 9 8.95 -8.00 2.87
CA CYS A 9 9.58 -9.12 2.17
C CYS A 9 8.59 -10.06 1.45
N GLY A 10 7.27 -9.86 1.62
CA GLY A 10 6.25 -10.75 1.06
C GLY A 10 6.07 -12.08 1.80
N GLY A 11 6.88 -12.37 2.82
CA GLY A 11 6.78 -13.58 3.63
C GLY A 11 5.45 -13.71 4.37
N ASN A 12 4.99 -14.93 4.63
CA ASN A 12 3.74 -15.20 5.37
C ASN A 12 3.99 -15.65 6.82
N ASN A 13 5.25 -15.70 7.24
CA ASN A 13 5.66 -16.12 8.57
C ASN A 13 5.65 -14.92 9.53
N THR A 14 4.44 -14.51 9.93
CA THR A 14 4.25 -13.36 10.82
C THR A 14 3.71 -13.78 12.17
N SER A 15 4.26 -13.22 13.24
CA SER A 15 3.82 -13.37 14.62
C SER A 15 3.03 -12.15 15.08
N LYS A 16 2.12 -12.33 16.03
CA LYS A 16 1.58 -11.21 16.81
C LYS A 16 2.62 -10.74 17.81
N ILE A 17 2.68 -9.44 18.05
CA ILE A 17 3.51 -8.88 19.12
C ILE A 17 2.67 -8.78 20.39
N LEU A 18 3.13 -9.43 21.46
CA LEU A 18 2.59 -9.26 22.81
C LEU A 18 3.44 -8.23 23.54
N TRP A 19 2.85 -7.07 23.78
CA TRP A 19 3.47 -5.96 24.51
C TRP A 19 3.15 -6.04 26.01
N GLY A 20 4.05 -5.54 26.85
CA GLY A 20 3.90 -5.54 28.30
C GLY A 20 4.40 -6.81 28.98
N MET A 21 4.09 -6.95 30.27
CA MET A 21 4.41 -8.15 31.04
C MET A 21 3.34 -9.21 30.78
N PRO A 22 3.68 -10.36 30.17
CA PRO A 22 2.70 -11.41 29.92
C PRO A 22 2.32 -12.11 31.23
N ALA A 23 1.07 -12.57 31.30
CA ALA A 23 0.71 -13.66 32.20
C ALA A 23 1.24 -14.96 31.59
N TRP A 24 2.17 -15.63 32.27
CA TRP A 24 2.75 -16.88 31.77
C TRP A 24 1.74 -18.02 31.87
N SER A 25 1.55 -18.73 30.77
CA SER A 25 0.73 -19.94 30.68
C SER A 25 1.37 -20.94 29.71
N PRO A 26 1.09 -22.26 29.84
CA PRO A 26 1.59 -23.26 28.90
C PRO A 26 1.23 -22.95 27.44
N GLU A 27 0.05 -22.38 27.18
CA GLU A 27 -0.39 -21.99 25.84
C GLU A 27 0.46 -20.85 25.27
N LEU A 28 0.83 -19.86 26.10
CA LEU A 28 1.72 -18.79 25.68
C LEU A 28 3.12 -19.32 25.38
N GLU A 29 3.64 -20.23 26.19
CA GLU A 29 4.95 -20.86 25.95
C GLU A 29 4.97 -21.63 24.62
N GLU A 30 3.92 -22.41 24.33
CA GLU A 30 3.76 -23.10 23.05
C GLU A 30 3.69 -22.12 21.88
N ASP A 31 2.91 -21.05 22.01
CA ASP A 31 2.77 -20.04 20.96
C ASP A 31 4.07 -19.24 20.71
N LEU A 32 4.91 -19.06 21.73
CA LEU A 32 6.26 -18.50 21.61
C LEU A 32 7.21 -19.47 20.87
N GLN A 33 7.20 -20.76 21.23
CA GLN A 33 8.02 -21.78 20.57
C GLN A 33 7.65 -21.95 19.09
N LEU A 34 6.35 -21.93 18.78
CA LEU A 34 5.82 -21.99 17.42
C LEU A 34 5.96 -20.66 16.66
N LYS A 35 6.54 -19.62 17.27
CA LYS A 35 6.66 -18.26 16.72
C LYS A 35 5.32 -17.71 16.21
N LYS A 36 4.22 -18.04 16.87
CA LYS A 36 2.92 -17.38 16.63
C LYS A 36 2.84 -16.04 17.37
N ILE A 37 3.54 -15.94 18.50
CA ILE A 37 3.69 -14.72 19.30
C ILE A 37 5.18 -14.40 19.44
N VAL A 38 5.52 -13.11 19.48
CA VAL A 38 6.81 -12.60 19.96
C VAL A 38 6.58 -11.59 21.06
N LEU A 39 7.50 -11.49 22.02
CA LEU A 39 7.42 -10.49 23.09
C LEU A 39 8.01 -9.17 22.60
N GLY A 40 7.23 -8.09 22.65
CA GLY A 40 7.67 -6.75 22.26
C GLY A 40 8.46 -6.01 23.35
N GLY A 41 8.36 -6.47 24.60
CA GLY A 41 8.89 -5.78 25.78
C GLY A 41 7.87 -4.83 26.42
N CYS A 42 8.29 -4.09 27.44
CA CYS A 42 7.42 -3.22 28.23
C CYS A 42 7.21 -1.81 27.63
N CYS A 43 8.18 -1.29 26.88
CA CYS A 43 8.12 0.03 26.27
C CYS A 43 7.43 -0.05 24.91
N ILE A 44 6.15 0.35 24.86
CA ILE A 44 5.34 0.29 23.64
C ILE A 44 5.68 1.50 22.74
N PRO A 45 6.26 1.30 21.54
CA PRO A 45 6.52 2.39 20.62
C PRO A 45 5.22 2.95 20.03
N THR A 46 5.28 4.21 19.60
CA THR A 46 4.19 4.87 18.85
C THR A 46 4.74 5.29 17.49
N PRO A 47 4.14 4.86 16.36
CA PRO A 47 2.99 3.96 16.25
C PRO A 47 3.31 2.53 16.73
N THR A 48 2.31 1.85 17.29
CA THR A 48 2.51 0.50 17.88
C THR A 48 2.37 -0.58 16.80
N PRO A 49 3.45 -1.33 16.48
CA PRO A 49 3.35 -2.44 15.56
C PRO A 49 2.61 -3.59 16.24
N LYS A 50 1.72 -4.22 15.47
CA LYS A 50 0.89 -5.33 15.95
C LYS A 50 1.46 -6.69 15.55
N TYR A 51 2.35 -6.72 14.57
CA TYR A 51 2.90 -7.93 13.99
C TYR A 51 4.40 -7.80 13.78
N HIS A 52 5.09 -8.93 13.84
CA HIS A 52 6.51 -9.07 13.53
C HIS A 52 6.66 -10.12 12.41
N CYS A 53 7.56 -9.89 11.46
CA CYS A 53 7.86 -10.88 10.43
C CYS A 53 9.10 -11.68 10.83
N ASN A 54 8.93 -12.99 11.01
CA ASN A 54 10.03 -13.89 11.39
C ASN A 54 11.03 -14.14 10.26
N ASP A 55 10.67 -13.84 9.00
CA ASP A 55 11.53 -14.07 7.84
C ASP A 55 12.54 -12.94 7.64
N CYS A 56 12.13 -11.69 7.89
CA CYS A 56 12.99 -10.50 7.73
C CYS A 56 13.30 -9.79 9.05
N ASP A 57 12.85 -10.33 10.18
CA ASP A 57 13.08 -9.84 11.54
C ASP A 57 12.66 -8.38 11.78
N LYS A 58 11.57 -7.95 11.11
CA LYS A 58 11.06 -6.57 11.19
C LYS A 58 9.65 -6.49 11.78
N HIS A 59 9.43 -5.46 12.59
CA HIS A 59 8.09 -5.06 13.01
C HIS A 59 7.30 -4.49 11.84
N ILE A 60 6.06 -4.94 11.69
CA ILE A 60 5.18 -4.53 10.62
C ILE A 60 4.31 -3.38 11.11
N LEU A 61 4.54 -2.20 10.52
CA LEU A 61 3.69 -1.04 10.61
C LEU A 61 2.83 -0.98 9.34
N TYR A 62 1.52 -0.81 9.50
CA TYR A 62 0.61 -0.82 8.37
C TYR A 62 0.18 0.59 7.94
N THR A 63 0.41 1.62 8.77
CA THR A 63 -0.11 2.97 8.53
C THR A 63 0.68 4.03 9.30
N THR A 64 0.81 5.21 8.70
CA THR A 64 1.09 6.48 9.37
C THR A 64 -0.16 7.34 9.20
N GLU A 65 -1.04 7.35 10.20
CA GLU A 65 -2.32 8.11 10.15
C GLU A 65 -2.09 9.57 9.74
N GLU A 66 -0.95 10.14 10.13
CA GLU A 66 -0.55 11.49 9.72
C GLU A 66 -0.38 11.65 8.21
N ASP A 67 0.28 10.72 7.53
CA ASP A 67 0.50 10.81 6.09
C ASP A 67 -0.82 10.62 5.33
N GLU A 68 -1.68 9.70 5.81
CA GLU A 68 -3.03 9.50 5.28
C GLU A 68 -3.85 10.81 5.35
N ILE A 69 -3.87 11.46 6.51
CA ILE A 69 -4.62 12.71 6.73
C ILE A 69 -4.06 13.86 5.89
N LYS A 70 -2.73 13.94 5.73
CA LYS A 70 -2.07 14.98 4.95
C LYS A 70 -2.21 14.76 3.43
N THR A 71 -2.58 13.56 2.99
CA THR A 71 -2.70 13.22 1.57
C THR A 71 -3.89 13.94 0.94
N TYR A 72 -3.62 14.72 -0.10
CA TYR A 72 -4.67 15.36 -0.91
C TYR A 72 -4.70 14.87 -2.35
N TYR A 73 -3.62 14.25 -2.82
CA TYR A 73 -3.49 13.78 -4.18
C TYR A 73 -2.82 12.42 -4.22
N PHE A 74 -3.40 11.53 -5.03
CA PHE A 74 -2.88 10.22 -5.37
C PHE A 74 -2.92 10.06 -6.89
N LYS A 75 -1.84 9.57 -7.48
CA LYS A 75 -1.79 9.18 -8.88
C LYS A 75 -1.17 7.79 -9.01
N PHE A 76 -1.76 6.97 -9.85
CA PHE A 76 -1.18 5.71 -10.28
C PHE A 76 -1.26 5.60 -11.80
N GLY A 77 -0.14 5.32 -12.44
CA GLY A 77 -0.07 4.99 -13.87
C GLY A 77 0.59 3.63 -14.05
N ILE A 78 0.08 2.87 -15.01
CA ILE A 78 0.68 1.60 -15.45
C ILE A 78 0.43 1.44 -16.95
N GLY A 79 1.41 0.89 -17.64
CA GLY A 79 1.37 0.75 -19.08
C GLY A 79 2.40 -0.25 -19.60
N VAL A 80 2.23 -0.64 -20.86
CA VAL A 80 3.18 -1.47 -21.61
C VAL A 80 3.90 -0.60 -22.63
N PHE A 81 5.02 -1.10 -23.14
CA PHE A 81 5.89 -0.37 -24.07
C PHE A 81 5.17 0.19 -25.31
N PHE A 82 4.19 -0.55 -25.86
CA PHE A 82 3.50 -0.18 -27.10
C PHE A 82 2.23 0.67 -26.87
N ASP A 83 1.41 0.34 -25.88
CA ASP A 83 0.06 0.90 -25.75
C ASP A 83 0.00 2.19 -24.92
N GLY A 84 1.13 2.63 -24.37
CA GLY A 84 1.22 3.77 -23.43
C GLY A 84 0.72 3.43 -22.03
N HIS A 85 0.45 4.46 -21.22
CA HIS A 85 0.02 4.30 -19.83
C HIS A 85 -1.41 4.79 -19.62
N SER A 86 -2.26 3.91 -19.09
CA SER A 86 -3.47 4.36 -18.42
C SER A 86 -3.10 4.92 -17.05
N ARG A 87 -3.85 5.91 -16.55
CA ARG A 87 -3.62 6.47 -15.21
C ARG A 87 -4.90 6.84 -14.49
N ILE A 88 -4.91 6.64 -13.17
CA ILE A 88 -5.93 7.14 -12.25
C ILE A 88 -5.31 8.26 -11.42
N GLU A 89 -6.06 9.36 -11.27
CA GLU A 89 -5.72 10.47 -10.39
C GLU A 89 -6.88 10.74 -9.45
N VAL A 90 -6.62 10.82 -8.15
CA VAL A 90 -7.60 11.14 -7.12
C VAL A 90 -7.12 12.36 -6.36
N GLU A 91 -7.92 13.41 -6.33
CA GLU A 91 -7.54 14.72 -5.82
C GLU A 91 -8.64 15.29 -4.92
N LYS A 92 -8.26 15.83 -3.76
CA LYS A 92 -9.13 16.58 -2.85
C LYS A 92 -8.73 18.05 -2.83
N SER A 93 -9.69 18.90 -3.14
CA SER A 93 -9.56 20.36 -3.15
C SER A 93 -10.69 21.01 -2.33
N PRO A 94 -10.64 22.34 -2.08
CA PRO A 94 -11.77 23.06 -1.48
C PRO A 94 -13.09 22.95 -2.27
N LYS A 95 -13.03 22.63 -3.58
CA LYS A 95 -14.22 22.44 -4.43
C LYS A 95 -14.83 21.02 -4.31
N GLY A 96 -14.17 20.13 -3.58
CA GLY A 96 -14.53 18.73 -3.42
C GLY A 96 -13.43 17.78 -3.86
N ALA A 97 -13.72 16.48 -3.75
CA ALA A 97 -12.85 15.40 -4.19
C ALA A 97 -13.30 14.82 -5.53
N TYR A 98 -12.34 14.50 -6.40
CA TYR A 98 -12.58 13.98 -7.74
C TYR A 98 -11.61 12.84 -8.03
N ALA A 99 -12.10 11.82 -8.74
CA ALA A 99 -11.27 10.77 -9.29
C ALA A 99 -11.42 10.77 -10.82
N ARG A 100 -10.29 10.71 -11.52
CA ARG A 100 -10.18 10.77 -12.97
C ARG A 100 -9.42 9.56 -13.48
N TYR A 101 -9.95 8.90 -14.49
CA TYR A 101 -9.26 7.88 -15.26
C TYR A 101 -8.91 8.46 -16.62
N TYR A 102 -7.65 8.28 -17.01
CA TYR A 102 -7.13 8.63 -18.32
C TYR A 102 -6.73 7.33 -19.03
N PRO A 103 -7.29 7.05 -20.21
CA PRO A 103 -6.91 5.88 -21.00
C PRO A 103 -5.50 6.03 -21.59
N SER A 104 -4.91 4.90 -21.97
CA SER A 104 -3.68 4.85 -22.75
C SER A 104 -3.93 5.31 -24.21
N PHE A 105 -2.85 5.62 -24.96
CA PHE A 105 -2.96 6.30 -26.26
C PHE A 105 -3.73 5.52 -27.33
N GLU A 106 -3.69 4.19 -27.31
CA GLU A 106 -4.40 3.35 -28.28
C GLU A 106 -5.82 2.97 -27.84
N ASN A 107 -6.21 3.29 -26.60
CA ASN A 107 -7.53 2.92 -26.10
C ASN A 107 -8.59 3.94 -26.56
N ALA A 108 -9.62 3.47 -27.26
CA ALA A 108 -10.74 4.29 -27.73
C ALA A 108 -11.67 4.77 -26.60
N GLU A 109 -11.43 4.34 -25.36
CA GLU A 109 -12.08 4.87 -24.17
C GLU A 109 -11.86 6.38 -24.02
N LYS A 110 -12.79 7.02 -23.32
CA LYS A 110 -12.69 8.44 -22.99
C LYS A 110 -12.24 8.60 -21.55
N GLU A 111 -11.67 9.76 -21.26
CA GLU A 111 -11.46 10.18 -19.88
C GLU A 111 -12.77 10.10 -19.10
N VAL A 112 -12.72 9.47 -17.92
CA VAL A 112 -13.86 9.35 -17.02
C VAL A 112 -13.55 10.12 -15.75
N SER A 113 -14.46 10.99 -15.31
CA SER A 113 -14.33 11.76 -14.08
C SER A 113 -15.56 11.56 -13.20
N ILE A 114 -15.33 11.20 -11.94
CA ILE A 114 -16.38 11.06 -10.92
C ILE A 114 -16.11 11.99 -9.74
N LYS A 115 -17.18 12.50 -9.14
CA LYS A 115 -17.09 13.25 -7.87
C LYS A 115 -17.17 12.27 -6.70
N LEU A 116 -16.35 12.49 -5.68
CA LEU A 116 -16.33 11.72 -4.45
C LEU A 116 -16.86 12.56 -3.29
N THR A 117 -17.51 11.90 -2.33
CA THR A 117 -17.66 12.46 -0.97
C THR A 117 -16.32 12.41 -0.22
N ASP A 118 -16.21 13.18 0.85
CA ASP A 118 -15.04 13.15 1.71
C ASP A 118 -14.81 11.75 2.32
N GLU A 119 -15.89 11.08 2.74
CA GLU A 119 -15.82 9.71 3.24
C GLU A 119 -15.27 8.75 2.17
N GLN A 120 -15.75 8.85 0.92
CA GLN A 120 -15.26 8.02 -0.18
C GLN A 120 -13.78 8.28 -0.47
N PHE A 121 -13.35 9.55 -0.46
CA PHE A 121 -11.95 9.93 -0.64
C PHE A 121 -11.07 9.31 0.45
N PHE A 122 -11.37 9.57 1.74
CA PHE A 122 -10.53 9.08 2.83
C PHE A 122 -10.54 7.56 2.93
N LYS A 123 -11.68 6.91 2.64
CA LYS A 123 -11.76 5.44 2.56
C LYS A 123 -10.90 4.87 1.43
N TYR A 124 -10.83 5.56 0.29
CA TYR A 124 -9.98 5.16 -0.83
C TYR A 124 -8.50 5.30 -0.46
N ILE A 125 -8.08 6.46 0.05
CA ILE A 125 -6.70 6.71 0.50
C ILE A 125 -6.28 5.69 1.56
N HIS A 126 -7.12 5.45 2.58
CA HIS A 126 -6.85 4.46 3.62
C HIS A 126 -6.55 3.06 3.06
N LYS A 127 -7.25 2.65 2.00
CA LYS A 127 -7.03 1.34 1.36
C LYS A 127 -5.73 1.27 0.58
N ILE A 128 -5.31 2.39 -0.04
CA ILE A 128 -3.98 2.51 -0.66
C ILE A 128 -2.90 2.34 0.41
N TYR A 129 -2.99 3.06 1.52
CA TYR A 129 -2.03 2.96 2.62
C TYR A 129 -2.02 1.58 3.28
N CYS A 130 -3.18 0.91 3.37
CA CYS A 130 -3.27 -0.48 3.82
C CYS A 130 -2.50 -1.48 2.93
N ALA A 131 -2.10 -1.12 1.70
CA ALA A 131 -1.18 -1.90 0.89
C ALA A 131 0.30 -1.70 1.29
N SER A 132 0.54 -0.98 2.39
CA SER A 132 1.86 -0.68 2.95
C SER A 132 2.78 0.06 1.99
N ILE A 133 2.21 0.97 1.21
CA ILE A 133 2.95 1.78 0.22
C ILE A 133 4.11 2.56 0.85
N MET A 134 3.99 2.95 2.11
CA MET A 134 5.01 3.70 2.84
C MET A 134 6.29 2.90 3.10
N GLU A 135 6.22 1.58 2.97
CA GLU A 135 7.34 0.66 3.17
C GLU A 135 8.00 0.23 1.86
N TRP A 136 7.49 0.68 0.72
CA TRP A 136 8.03 0.33 -0.58
C TRP A 136 9.39 0.99 -0.80
N LYS A 137 10.27 0.29 -1.53
CA LYS A 137 11.47 0.89 -2.12
C LYS A 137 11.03 1.91 -3.17
N GLU A 138 11.80 2.97 -3.37
CA GLU A 138 11.47 3.99 -4.37
C GLU A 138 11.46 3.43 -5.81
N GLU A 139 12.29 2.41 -6.09
CA GLU A 139 12.49 1.80 -7.41
C GLU A 139 12.38 0.27 -7.35
N TYR A 140 11.73 -0.31 -8.35
CA TYR A 140 11.58 -1.74 -8.58
C TYR A 140 11.86 -2.11 -10.04
N ASP A 141 13.11 -2.51 -10.33
CA ASP A 141 13.54 -2.81 -11.69
C ASP A 141 14.01 -4.25 -11.86
N ASN A 142 13.46 -4.93 -12.87
CA ASN A 142 13.96 -6.20 -13.37
C ASN A 142 14.53 -6.03 -14.79
N PRO A 143 15.84 -5.80 -14.94
CA PRO A 143 16.46 -5.53 -16.24
C PRO A 143 16.52 -6.77 -17.15
N ASN A 144 16.19 -7.97 -16.63
CA ASN A 144 16.19 -9.21 -17.42
C ASN A 144 14.89 -9.41 -18.21
N ILE A 145 13.90 -8.53 -18.02
CA ILE A 145 12.64 -8.53 -18.76
C ILE A 145 12.65 -7.29 -19.66
N LEU A 146 12.59 -7.51 -20.98
CA LEU A 146 12.68 -6.45 -21.99
C LEU A 146 11.31 -5.97 -22.47
N ASP A 147 10.30 -6.83 -22.33
CA ASP A 147 8.91 -6.61 -22.65
C ASP A 147 8.05 -6.79 -21.39
N GLY A 148 7.29 -5.77 -21.04
CA GLY A 148 6.38 -5.88 -19.89
C GLY A 148 5.80 -4.54 -19.50
N THR A 149 5.71 -4.29 -18.20
CA THR A 149 5.01 -3.12 -17.68
C THR A 149 5.93 -2.16 -16.96
N GLN A 150 5.60 -0.89 -17.13
CA GLN A 150 6.15 0.21 -16.37
C GLN A 150 5.03 0.86 -15.58
N TRP A 151 5.30 1.15 -14.31
CA TRP A 151 4.33 1.73 -13.41
C TRP A 151 4.94 2.85 -12.57
N GLY A 152 4.09 3.76 -12.10
CA GLY A 152 4.47 4.84 -11.22
C GLY A 152 3.34 5.24 -10.29
N VAL A 153 3.67 5.52 -9.04
CA VAL A 153 2.75 6.04 -8.02
C VAL A 153 3.28 7.36 -7.49
N THR A 154 2.40 8.34 -7.35
CA THR A 154 2.70 9.62 -6.71
C THR A 154 1.67 9.91 -5.62
N ILE A 155 2.15 10.30 -4.44
CA ILE A 155 1.33 10.87 -3.36
C ILE A 155 1.82 12.29 -3.09
N LYS A 156 0.90 13.26 -2.99
CA LYS A 156 1.21 14.63 -2.57
C LYS A 156 0.45 15.01 -1.31
N TYR A 157 1.12 15.81 -0.49
CA TYR A 157 0.68 16.21 0.84
C TYR A 157 0.36 17.71 0.91
N TYR A 158 -0.57 18.09 1.78
CA TYR A 158 -0.96 19.50 1.97
C TYR A 158 0.19 20.39 2.46
N ASP A 159 1.24 19.81 3.06
CA ASP A 159 2.44 20.52 3.48
C ASP A 159 3.44 20.76 2.33
N GLY A 160 3.08 20.39 1.10
CA GLY A 160 3.87 20.60 -0.11
C GLY A 160 4.86 19.47 -0.40
N LYS A 161 4.97 18.45 0.46
CA LYS A 161 5.80 17.27 0.18
C LYS A 161 5.15 16.37 -0.87
N GLU A 162 5.98 15.57 -1.52
CA GLU A 162 5.54 14.46 -2.36
C GLU A 162 6.40 13.23 -2.16
N LYS A 163 5.83 12.06 -2.47
CA LYS A 163 6.53 10.78 -2.55
C LYS A 163 6.20 10.12 -3.89
N ASN A 164 7.22 9.54 -4.50
CA ASN A 164 7.14 8.88 -5.77
C ASN A 164 7.74 7.48 -5.66
N TRP A 165 7.08 6.52 -6.29
CA TRP A 165 7.54 5.16 -6.45
C TRP A 165 7.38 4.76 -7.91
N TYR A 166 8.29 3.96 -8.43
CA TYR A 166 8.20 3.47 -9.80
C TYR A 166 8.79 2.08 -9.92
N GLY A 167 8.46 1.43 -11.04
CA GLY A 167 9.08 0.16 -11.37
C GLY A 167 8.95 -0.21 -12.84
N ASN A 168 9.89 -1.04 -13.28
CA ASN A 168 9.98 -1.63 -14.59
C ASN A 168 10.10 -3.15 -14.44
N ASN A 169 9.00 -3.87 -14.70
CA ASN A 169 8.91 -5.33 -14.63
C ASN A 169 9.17 -5.97 -13.25
N ASP A 170 9.26 -5.18 -12.19
CA ASP A 170 9.26 -5.65 -10.81
C ASP A 170 8.23 -4.88 -9.97
N TYR A 171 7.76 -5.50 -8.88
CA TYR A 171 6.63 -5.00 -8.11
C TYR A 171 6.84 -5.21 -6.60
N PRO A 172 6.34 -4.28 -5.77
CA PRO A 172 6.43 -4.38 -4.33
C PRO A 172 5.64 -5.57 -3.78
N PRO A 173 5.99 -6.05 -2.57
CA PRO A 173 5.12 -6.98 -1.85
C PRO A 173 3.70 -6.41 -1.71
N LEU A 174 2.70 -7.29 -1.71
CA LEU A 174 1.27 -6.93 -1.68
C LEU A 174 0.75 -6.16 -2.91
N TRP A 175 1.45 -6.19 -4.05
CA TRP A 175 0.99 -5.55 -5.29
C TRP A 175 -0.47 -5.83 -5.65
N ASN A 176 -0.91 -7.09 -5.57
CA ASN A 176 -2.31 -7.47 -5.83
C ASN A 176 -3.31 -6.82 -4.85
N LYS A 177 -2.90 -6.55 -3.61
CA LYS A 177 -3.73 -5.82 -2.63
C LYS A 177 -3.81 -4.34 -3.01
N PHE A 178 -2.70 -3.76 -3.47
CA PHE A 178 -2.66 -2.40 -4.00
C PHE A 178 -3.56 -2.24 -5.24
N LEU A 179 -3.42 -3.11 -6.25
CA LEU A 179 -4.27 -3.07 -7.46
C LEU A 179 -5.76 -3.18 -7.13
N LYS A 180 -6.14 -4.06 -6.19
CA LYS A 180 -7.53 -4.15 -5.71
C LYS A 180 -8.02 -2.87 -5.03
N ALA A 181 -7.15 -2.13 -4.35
CA ALA A 181 -7.49 -0.85 -3.75
C ALA A 181 -7.64 0.24 -4.81
N VAL A 182 -6.73 0.29 -5.78
CA VAL A 182 -6.75 1.22 -6.91
C VAL A 182 -8.05 1.08 -7.72
N ASN A 183 -8.42 -0.15 -8.09
CA ASN A 183 -9.58 -0.46 -8.93
C ASN A 183 -10.92 -0.50 -8.18
N GLN A 184 -10.98 0.08 -6.98
CA GLN A 184 -12.19 0.00 -6.14
C GLN A 184 -13.21 1.11 -6.41
N LEU A 185 -12.80 2.16 -7.12
CA LEU A 185 -13.69 3.23 -7.56
C LEU A 185 -14.45 2.79 -8.82
N PRO A 186 -15.65 3.33 -9.09
CA PRO A 186 -16.41 3.04 -10.31
C PRO A 186 -15.81 3.78 -11.52
N LEU A 187 -14.54 3.51 -11.78
CA LEU A 187 -13.77 3.94 -12.95
C LEU A 187 -13.40 2.70 -13.78
N PRO A 188 -13.00 2.85 -15.04
CA PRO A 188 -12.40 1.75 -15.80
C PRO A 188 -11.25 1.09 -15.03
N ASN A 189 -11.11 -0.22 -15.18
CA ASN A 189 -10.06 -0.98 -14.53
C ASN A 189 -8.71 -0.65 -15.21
N ILE A 190 -7.69 -0.32 -14.42
CA ILE A 190 -6.38 0.09 -14.92
C ILE A 190 -5.39 -1.08 -15.13
N TYR A 191 -5.66 -2.27 -14.57
CA TYR A 191 -4.86 -3.50 -14.73
C TYR A 191 -5.56 -4.72 -14.13
#